data_AF-A0A3S4HVV7-F1
#
_entry.id   AF-A0A3S4HVV7-F1
#
_cell.length_a   1.000
_cell.length_b   1.000
_cell.length_c   1.000
_cell.angle_alpha   90.00
_cell.angle_beta   90.00
_cell.angle_gamma   90.00
#
_symmetry.space_group_name_H-M   'P 1'
#
loop_
_entity.id
_entity.type
_entity.pdbx_description
1 polymer ?
#
loop_
_entity_poly.entity_id
_entity_poly.type
_entity_poly.pdbx_seq_one_letter_code
_entity_poly.pdbx_strand_id
1 'polypeptide(L)'
;MKRWGCRTQDVFRQAKDVAESSRGFSLAQKMVGRACGVKGIRPGAYCEPKMTSVGSQDTTGPMTRDELKDLACLGFSADLVMQSFCHTAGLSEAG
;
A
#
# COMPACT_ATOMS: atom_id res chain seq x y z
N MET A 1 -20.67 4.41 7.42
CA MET A 1 -21.69 3.32 7.45
C MET A 1 -21.84 2.62 8.81
N LYS A 2 -20.78 2.08 9.46
CA LYS A 2 -20.93 1.27 10.68
C LYS A 2 -21.58 1.99 11.88
N ARG A 3 -21.44 3.30 11.97
CA ARG A 3 -21.96 4.14 13.07
C ARG A 3 -23.49 4.11 13.21
N TRP A 4 -24.23 3.78 12.16
CA TRP A 4 -25.70 3.77 12.13
C TRP A 4 -26.31 2.36 12.27
N GLY A 5 -25.51 1.35 12.62
CA GLY A 5 -26.00 -0.04 12.78
C GLY A 5 -26.47 -0.70 11.48
N CYS A 6 -26.20 -0.11 10.31
CA CYS A 6 -26.57 -0.70 9.03
C CYS A 6 -25.79 -2.00 8.78
N ARG A 7 -26.49 -3.01 8.27
CA ARG A 7 -25.90 -4.25 7.73
C ARG A 7 -24.93 -3.93 6.59
N THR A 8 -24.07 -4.90 6.27
CA THR A 8 -23.18 -4.85 5.11
C THR A 8 -23.99 -4.44 3.87
N GLN A 9 -23.48 -3.46 3.11
CA GLN A 9 -24.21 -2.92 1.97
C GLN A 9 -23.89 -3.70 0.69
N ASP A 10 -24.93 -4.06 -0.05
CA ASP A 10 -24.84 -4.77 -1.34
C ASP A 10 -24.64 -3.83 -2.55
N VAL A 11 -24.33 -2.54 -2.29
CA VAL A 11 -24.11 -1.52 -3.32
C VAL A 11 -22.77 -1.70 -4.05
N PHE A 12 -21.77 -2.26 -3.38
CA PHE A 12 -20.43 -2.42 -3.92
C PHE A 12 -20.16 -3.86 -4.33
N ARG A 13 -19.43 -4.03 -5.44
CA ARG A 13 -18.91 -5.34 -5.83
C ARG A 13 -17.95 -5.85 -4.75
N GLN A 14 -18.18 -7.07 -4.29
CA GLN A 14 -17.30 -7.74 -3.35
C GLN A 14 -16.08 -8.32 -4.09
N ALA A 15 -14.96 -8.43 -3.38
CA ALA A 15 -13.80 -9.15 -3.88
C ALA A 15 -14.18 -10.61 -4.15
N LYS A 16 -13.58 -11.20 -5.19
CA LYS A 16 -13.84 -12.59 -5.54
C LYS A 16 -13.23 -13.51 -4.48
N ASP A 17 -13.99 -14.52 -4.07
CA ASP A 17 -13.47 -15.59 -3.22
C ASP A 17 -12.39 -16.38 -3.95
N VAL A 18 -11.35 -16.76 -3.20
CA VAL A 18 -10.28 -17.61 -3.71
C VAL A 18 -10.54 -19.05 -3.33
N ALA A 19 -10.28 -19.96 -4.27
CA ALA A 19 -10.42 -21.40 -4.05
C ALA A 19 -9.62 -21.84 -2.81
N GLU A 20 -10.26 -22.67 -1.98
CA GLU A 20 -9.58 -23.27 -0.85
C GLU A 20 -8.42 -24.15 -1.32
N SER A 21 -7.30 -24.10 -0.59
CA SER A 21 -6.14 -24.92 -0.86
C SER A 21 -5.51 -25.37 0.43
N SER A 22 -5.20 -26.66 0.51
CA SER A 22 -4.45 -27.28 1.61
C SER A 22 -2.93 -27.17 1.44
N ARG A 23 -2.45 -26.67 0.29
CA ARG A 23 -1.01 -26.51 0.03
C ARG A 23 -0.43 -25.39 0.90
N GLY A 24 0.85 -25.50 1.26
CA GLY A 24 1.54 -24.45 2.01
C GLY A 24 1.58 -23.09 1.28
N PHE A 25 1.98 -22.04 1.99
CA PHE A 25 2.22 -20.71 1.43
C PHE A 25 3.68 -20.53 1.01
N SER A 26 3.90 -19.81 -0.10
CA SER A 26 5.23 -19.33 -0.47
C SER A 26 5.74 -18.24 0.49
N LEU A 27 7.03 -17.90 0.42
CA LEU A 27 7.60 -16.85 1.27
C LEU A 27 6.91 -15.50 1.05
N ALA A 28 6.68 -15.09 -0.21
CA ALA A 28 5.99 -13.85 -0.54
C ALA A 28 4.56 -13.82 0.03
N GLN A 29 3.82 -14.93 -0.07
CA GLN A 29 2.47 -15.04 0.47
C GLN A 29 2.43 -14.90 1.99
N LYS A 30 3.44 -15.42 2.69
CA LYS A 30 3.60 -15.25 4.14
C LYS A 30 3.95 -13.81 4.52
N MET A 31 4.81 -13.14 3.74
CA MET A 31 5.16 -11.73 3.96
C MET A 31 3.92 -10.83 3.87
N VAL A 32 3.13 -10.96 2.79
CA VAL A 32 1.89 -10.19 2.63
C VAL A 32 0.86 -10.60 3.69
N GLY A 33 0.71 -11.89 3.98
CA GLY A 33 -0.18 -12.37 5.03
C GLY A 33 0.14 -11.75 6.40
N ARG A 34 1.42 -11.71 6.77
CA ARG A 34 1.87 -11.09 8.02
C ARG A 34 1.50 -9.61 8.06
N ALA A 35 1.69 -8.86 6.98
CA ALA A 35 1.31 -7.46 6.89
C ALA A 35 -0.21 -7.23 6.98
N CYS A 36 -1.02 -8.24 6.66
CA CYS A 36 -2.49 -8.25 6.79
C CYS A 36 -2.98 -8.91 8.10
N GLY A 37 -2.10 -9.40 8.98
CA GLY A 37 -2.48 -10.09 10.23
C GLY A 37 -2.96 -11.55 10.08
N VAL A 38 -2.67 -12.21 8.95
CA VAL A 38 -3.05 -13.61 8.66
C VAL A 38 -1.83 -14.49 8.33
N LYS A 39 -2.01 -15.82 8.27
CA LYS A 39 -0.90 -16.76 8.01
C LYS A 39 -0.32 -16.69 6.58
N GLY A 40 -1.10 -16.21 5.62
CA GLY A 40 -0.71 -16.08 4.22
C GLY A 40 -1.86 -15.61 3.34
N ILE A 41 -1.55 -14.98 2.21
CA ILE A 41 -2.52 -14.57 1.19
C ILE A 41 -2.44 -15.50 -0.03
N ARG A 42 -3.58 -15.95 -0.55
CA ARG A 42 -3.63 -16.79 -1.76
C ARG A 42 -3.64 -15.91 -3.03
N PRO A 43 -3.10 -16.40 -4.16
CA PRO A 43 -3.15 -15.66 -5.42
C PRO A 43 -4.59 -15.34 -5.82
N GLY A 44 -4.85 -14.10 -6.24
CA GLY A 44 -6.18 -13.61 -6.59
C GLY A 44 -7.03 -13.10 -5.42
N ALA A 45 -6.58 -13.25 -4.17
CA ALA A 45 -7.28 -12.70 -3.01
C ALA A 45 -7.00 -11.20 -2.91
N TYR A 46 -8.04 -10.42 -2.67
CA TYR A 46 -7.89 -9.02 -2.29
C TYR A 46 -7.39 -8.91 -0.84
N CYS A 47 -6.45 -8.02 -0.59
CA CYS A 47 -5.97 -7.71 0.76
C CYS A 47 -5.38 -6.30 0.84
N GLU A 48 -5.35 -5.73 2.03
CA GLU A 48 -4.79 -4.41 2.33
C GLU A 48 -3.62 -4.56 3.33
N PRO A 49 -2.39 -4.80 2.86
CA PRO A 49 -1.24 -4.98 3.75
C PRO A 49 -0.81 -3.66 4.40
N LYS A 50 -0.39 -3.70 5.67
CA LYS A 50 0.23 -2.55 6.35
C LYS A 50 1.54 -2.18 5.63
N MET A 51 1.66 -0.93 5.21
CA MET A 51 2.89 -0.38 4.65
C MET A 51 3.82 0.11 5.77
N THR A 52 4.92 -0.62 6.01
CA THR A 52 5.89 -0.26 7.05
C THR A 52 6.95 0.72 6.58
N SER A 53 7.32 0.68 5.29
CA SER A 53 8.35 1.55 4.72
C SER A 53 7.98 1.94 3.30
N VAL A 54 8.01 3.24 3.01
CA VAL A 54 7.72 3.81 1.69
C VAL A 54 8.92 4.64 1.24
N GLY A 55 9.45 4.33 0.06
CA GLY A 55 10.54 5.08 -0.56
C GLY A 55 10.03 5.91 -1.73
N SER A 56 10.52 7.14 -1.86
CA SER A 56 10.29 8.03 -3.00
C SER A 56 11.62 8.58 -3.48
N GLN A 57 11.77 8.74 -4.79
CA GLN A 57 13.01 9.16 -5.43
C GLN A 57 12.82 10.51 -6.13
N ASP A 58 13.88 11.28 -6.31
CA ASP A 58 13.88 12.67 -6.77
C ASP A 58 13.21 12.91 -8.13
N THR A 59 13.23 11.94 -9.04
CA THR A 59 12.55 12.07 -10.35
C THR A 59 11.04 11.93 -10.27
N THR A 60 10.52 11.10 -9.36
CA THR A 60 9.06 10.88 -9.17
C THR A 60 8.50 11.62 -7.96
N GLY A 61 9.37 12.14 -7.09
CA GLY A 61 9.03 12.85 -5.86
C GLY A 61 8.13 14.07 -6.09
N PRO A 62 8.40 14.94 -7.09
CA PRO A 62 7.51 16.06 -7.40
C PRO A 62 6.09 15.63 -7.76
N MET A 63 5.94 14.58 -8.59
CA MET A 63 4.62 14.02 -8.95
C MET A 63 3.93 13.41 -7.73
N THR A 64 4.67 12.61 -6.95
CA THR A 64 4.14 11.97 -5.72
C THR A 64 3.68 13.01 -4.71
N ARG A 65 4.40 14.14 -4.57
CA ARG A 65 3.98 15.27 -3.73
C ARG A 65 2.66 15.86 -4.20
N ASP A 66 2.47 16.02 -5.50
CA ASP A 66 1.25 16.64 -6.01
C ASP A 66 0.03 15.72 -5.83
N GLU A 67 0.18 14.40 -5.99
CA GLU A 67 -0.84 13.41 -5.59
C GLU A 67 -1.17 13.46 -4.09
N LEU A 68 -0.15 13.65 -3.24
CA LEU A 68 -0.37 13.78 -1.79
C LEU A 68 -1.16 15.05 -1.42
N LYS A 69 -0.98 16.15 -2.16
CA LYS A 69 -1.78 17.36 -1.98
C LYS A 69 -3.24 17.13 -2.38
N ASP A 70 -3.46 16.45 -3.50
CA ASP A 70 -4.81 16.14 -3.99
C ASP A 70 -5.56 15.21 -3.04
N LEU A 71 -4.85 14.30 -2.37
CA LEU A 71 -5.38 13.46 -1.29
C LEU A 71 -5.56 14.20 0.04
N ALA A 72 -5.28 15.51 0.10
CA ALA A 72 -5.26 16.31 1.33
C ALA A 72 -4.40 15.68 2.45
N CYS A 73 -3.30 15.02 2.07
CA CYS A 73 -2.42 14.34 3.00
C CYS A 73 -1.58 15.37 3.78
N LEU A 74 -1.94 15.60 5.04
CA LEU A 74 -1.21 16.48 5.96
C LEU A 74 -0.10 15.77 6.76
N GLY A 75 -0.03 14.45 6.65
CA GLY A 75 0.94 13.61 7.35
C GLY A 75 0.83 12.15 6.92
N PHE A 76 1.94 11.41 7.04
CA PHE A 76 2.01 10.02 6.61
C PHE A 76 1.59 9.05 7.71
N SER A 77 0.80 8.04 7.34
CA SER A 77 0.40 6.95 8.23
C SER A 77 1.34 5.74 8.20
N ALA A 78 2.29 5.71 7.25
CA ALA A 78 3.33 4.68 7.19
C ALA A 78 4.38 4.92 8.28
N ASP A 79 4.96 3.84 8.82
CA ASP A 79 5.93 3.95 9.93
C ASP A 79 7.21 4.69 9.52
N LEU A 80 7.63 4.56 8.24
CA LEU A 80 8.76 5.25 7.67
C LEU A 80 8.49 5.68 6.23
N VAL A 81 8.77 6.96 5.92
CA VAL A 81 8.79 7.51 4.57
C VAL A 81 10.15 8.14 4.30
N MET A 82 10.82 7.74 3.21
CA MET A 82 12.15 8.22 2.83
C MET A 82 12.13 8.83 1.43
N GLN A 83 12.72 10.02 1.27
CA GLN A 83 12.97 10.65 -0.02
C GLN A 83 14.47 10.63 -0.34
N SER A 84 14.88 10.08 -1.48
CA SER A 84 16.26 10.10 -1.96
C SER A 84 16.49 11.12 -3.08
N PHE A 85 17.77 11.47 -3.29
CA PHE A 85 18.25 12.39 -4.32
C PHE A 85 19.37 11.75 -5.15
N CYS A 86 19.12 10.57 -5.71
CA CYS A 86 20.15 9.79 -6.40
C CYS A 86 20.14 9.95 -7.92
N HIS A 87 19.16 10.61 -8.52
CA HIS A 87 19.08 10.76 -9.98
C HIS A 87 19.42 12.15 -10.49
N THR A 88 19.12 13.20 -9.74
CA THR A 88 19.31 14.60 -10.19
C THR A 88 20.40 15.32 -9.41
N ALA A 89 21.01 14.70 -8.41
CA ALA A 89 22.08 15.31 -7.62
C ALA A 89 23.34 15.68 -8.43
N GLY A 90 23.60 15.01 -9.56
CA GLY A 90 24.69 15.39 -10.48
C GLY A 90 24.31 16.48 -11.49
N LEU A 91 23.01 16.77 -11.63
CA LEU A 91 22.46 17.79 -12.55
C LEU A 91 22.18 19.12 -11.83
N SER A 92 22.50 19.22 -10.54
CA SER A 92 22.61 20.52 -9.87
C SER A 92 23.85 21.24 -10.39
N GLU A 93 23.70 21.92 -11.54
CA GLU A 93 24.68 22.89 -11.99
C GLU A 93 24.83 24.02 -10.99
N ALA A 94 26.06 24.56 -10.97
CA ALA A 94 26.45 25.82 -10.39
C ALA A 94 25.36 26.91 -10.50
N GLY A 95 24.91 27.37 -9.34
CA GLY A 95 24.09 28.56 -9.14
C GLY A 95 24.33 29.09 -7.74
#